data_AF-A0A7R9S7R6-F1
#
_entry.id   AF-A0A7R9S7R6-F1
#
_cell.length_a   1.000
_cell.length_b   1.000
_cell.length_c   1.000
_cell.angle_alpha   90.00
_cell.angle_beta   90.00
_cell.angle_gamma   90.00
#
_symmetry.space_group_name_H-M   'P 1'
#
loop_
_entity.id
_entity.type
_entity.pdbx_description
1 polymer ?
#
loop_
_entity_poly.entity_id
_entity_poly.type
_entity_poly.pdbx_seq_one_letter_code
_entity_poly.pdbx_strand_id
1 'polypeptide(L)'
;DFSPQRHSFNDIRFKNLWPYLADALKKPRISLNDTYHLDPTIFLKVNFPILKMTTRDTQQYGEYNMSDEDCADKTEIRKELSSLSFEELQKLKEEMGTKLYNEAFYGKTRHRRKDFHRENKNRPREISSKKPAQELESSDIEPTKLRVDPRFGGLSGSFKCHSFARNYAFLSEIEKRELNDLKKKIKSASDPETKKELTRLLDSVQNKLSAQQKKRQEEMNHIKERQEQVNTLLAGKQPFFKKKSEQTKEHLVNKYSELKKSGKLENYIRKKRKRLASKQKKKFLTQ
;
A
#
# COMPACT_ATOMS: atom_id res chain seq x y z
N ASP A 1 61.96 4.14 -10.61
CA ASP A 1 61.14 3.87 -9.42
C ASP A 1 60.17 5.00 -9.14
N PHE A 2 58.92 4.91 -9.61
CA PHE A 2 57.84 5.78 -9.16
C PHE A 2 56.54 4.97 -9.13
N SER A 3 56.24 4.44 -7.95
CA SER A 3 54.97 3.79 -7.64
C SER A 3 53.99 4.83 -7.08
N PRO A 4 52.78 5.01 -7.64
CA PRO A 4 51.79 5.90 -7.04
C PRO A 4 51.07 5.18 -5.88
N GLN A 5 51.22 5.73 -4.67
CA GLN A 5 50.47 5.28 -3.50
C GLN A 5 48.97 5.57 -3.71
N ARG A 6 48.12 4.54 -3.63
CA ARG A 6 46.66 4.69 -3.59
C ARG A 6 46.24 5.11 -2.19
N HIS A 7 45.67 6.31 -2.05
CA HIS A 7 44.97 6.69 -0.82
C HIS A 7 43.59 6.04 -0.76
N SER A 8 43.29 5.43 0.38
CA SER A 8 42.03 4.76 0.71
C SER A 8 40.86 5.75 0.69
N PHE A 9 39.82 5.43 -0.08
CA PHE A 9 38.64 6.27 -0.31
C PHE A 9 37.58 6.19 0.82
N ASN A 10 37.99 5.89 2.07
CA ASN A 10 37.04 5.61 3.15
C ASN A 10 36.96 6.69 4.25
N ASP A 11 37.66 7.82 4.14
CA ASP A 11 37.64 8.88 5.16
C ASP A 11 37.00 10.20 4.71
N ILE A 12 35.91 10.15 3.95
CA ILE A 12 35.08 11.34 3.72
C ILE A 12 33.97 11.36 4.78
N ARG A 13 34.25 11.95 5.94
CA ARG A 13 33.20 12.25 6.92
C ARG A 13 32.20 13.22 6.29
N PHE A 14 30.95 12.80 6.14
CA PHE A 14 29.80 13.55 5.61
C PHE A 14 29.61 14.98 6.16
N LYS A 15 30.27 15.35 7.26
CA LYS A 15 30.19 16.68 7.85
C LYS A 15 30.85 17.78 7.00
N ASN A 16 31.84 17.44 6.17
CA ASN A 16 32.64 18.44 5.44
C ASN A 16 32.06 18.82 4.07
N LEU A 17 30.97 18.17 3.64
CA LEU A 17 30.30 18.43 2.34
C LEU A 17 29.14 19.44 2.44
N TRP A 18 28.67 19.75 3.66
CA TRP A 18 27.53 20.63 3.89
C TRP A 18 27.68 22.06 3.36
N PRO A 19 28.83 22.73 3.49
CA PRO A 19 29.01 24.09 2.96
C PRO A 19 28.98 24.12 1.43
N TYR A 20 29.54 23.10 0.79
CA TYR A 20 29.63 22.99 -0.67
C TYR A 20 28.26 22.70 -1.31
N LEU A 21 27.41 21.90 -0.63
CA LEU A 21 26.05 21.63 -1.08
C LEU A 21 25.14 22.86 -0.93
N ALA A 22 25.31 23.65 0.13
CA ALA A 22 24.56 24.88 0.36
C ALA A 22 24.94 25.99 -0.64
N ASP A 23 26.21 26.07 -1.05
CA ASP A 23 26.67 27.01 -2.07
C ASP A 23 26.22 26.62 -3.50
N ALA A 24 26.11 25.32 -3.78
CA ALA A 24 25.55 24.81 -5.04
C ALA A 24 24.07 25.16 -5.24
N LEU A 25 23.31 25.35 -4.15
CA LEU A 25 21.90 25.78 -4.17
C LEU A 25 21.72 27.30 -4.29
N LYS A 26 22.78 28.10 -4.08
CA LYS A 26 22.75 29.57 -4.18
C LYS A 26 23.06 30.12 -5.59
N LYS A 27 23.63 29.30 -6.49
CA LYS A 27 23.97 29.73 -7.85
C LYS A 27 22.74 29.65 -8.76
N PRO A 28 22.31 30.74 -9.42
CA PRO A 28 21.20 30.69 -10.36
C PRO A 28 21.65 29.95 -11.63
N ARG A 29 21.38 28.65 -11.69
CA ARG A 29 21.40 27.91 -12.96
C ARG A 29 19.99 27.94 -13.54
N ILE A 30 19.84 28.74 -14.60
CA ILE A 30 18.77 28.67 -15.62
C ILE A 30 17.42 29.26 -15.15
N SER A 31 16.77 30.02 -16.05
CA SER A 31 15.56 30.79 -15.80
C SER A 31 14.42 29.97 -15.20
N LEU A 32 13.79 30.52 -14.16
CA LEU A 32 12.79 29.95 -13.25
C LEU A 32 11.41 29.63 -13.87
N ASN A 33 11.33 29.20 -15.14
CA ASN A 33 10.05 28.77 -15.73
C ASN A 33 10.02 27.35 -16.31
N ASP A 34 11.14 26.62 -16.42
CA ASP A 34 11.17 25.35 -17.17
C ASP A 34 11.91 24.16 -16.51
N THR A 35 12.01 24.09 -15.18
CA THR A 35 12.57 22.88 -14.53
C THR A 35 11.91 22.53 -13.20
N TYR A 36 10.77 21.83 -13.27
CA TYR A 36 10.34 20.96 -12.18
C TYR A 36 9.79 19.64 -12.75
N HIS A 37 10.72 18.81 -13.22
CA HIS A 37 10.59 17.36 -13.17
C HIS A 37 11.99 16.79 -12.98
N LEU A 38 12.42 16.71 -11.71
CA LEU A 38 13.36 15.65 -11.35
C LEU A 38 12.49 14.40 -11.24
N ASP A 39 12.48 13.60 -12.30
CA ASP A 39 12.02 12.23 -12.22
C ASP A 39 12.79 11.54 -11.07
N PRO A 40 12.11 10.84 -10.15
CA PRO A 40 12.78 10.15 -9.05
C PRO A 40 13.66 8.96 -9.51
N THR A 41 13.84 8.76 -10.81
CA THR A 41 14.62 7.69 -11.43
C THR A 41 16.00 8.11 -11.96
N ILE A 42 16.40 9.38 -11.86
CA ILE A 42 17.70 9.83 -12.45
C ILE A 42 18.85 9.91 -11.43
N PHE A 43 18.62 9.71 -10.13
CA PHE A 43 19.70 9.66 -9.13
C PHE A 43 19.91 8.25 -8.57
N LEU A 44 20.23 7.28 -9.44
CA LEU A 44 20.87 6.00 -9.09
C LEU A 44 21.44 5.37 -10.37
N LYS A 45 22.54 5.94 -10.87
CA LYS A 45 23.43 5.28 -11.83
C LYS A 45 24.88 5.49 -11.40
N VAL A 46 25.13 5.19 -10.13
CA VAL A 46 26.48 4.83 -9.67
C VAL A 46 26.52 3.31 -9.76
N ASN A 47 27.41 2.78 -10.60
CA ASN A 47 27.66 1.35 -10.74
C ASN A 47 28.17 0.79 -9.40
N PHE A 48 27.25 0.31 -8.57
CA PHE A 48 27.59 -0.63 -7.51
C PHE A 48 27.60 -2.03 -8.13
N PRO A 49 28.66 -2.83 -7.94
CA PRO A 49 28.65 -4.23 -8.35
C PRO A 49 27.52 -4.94 -7.60
N ILE A 50 26.50 -5.34 -8.33
CA ILE A 50 25.43 -6.20 -7.83
C ILE A 50 26.08 -7.55 -7.54
N LEU A 51 26.38 -7.79 -6.27
CA LEU A 51 26.66 -9.12 -5.76
C LEU A 51 25.38 -9.94 -6.02
N LYS A 52 25.39 -10.73 -7.10
CA LYS A 52 24.36 -11.74 -7.37
C LYS A 52 24.47 -12.80 -6.27
N MET A 53 23.76 -12.58 -5.17
CA MET A 53 23.46 -13.65 -4.24
C MET A 53 22.54 -14.61 -4.98
N THR A 54 23.11 -15.70 -5.51
CA THR A 54 22.33 -16.87 -5.88
C THR A 54 21.63 -17.33 -4.61
N THR A 55 20.31 -17.17 -4.54
CA THR A 55 19.49 -17.96 -3.62
C THR A 55 19.57 -19.39 -4.10
N ARG A 56 20.65 -20.09 -3.72
CA ARG A 56 20.59 -21.54 -3.56
C ARG A 56 19.56 -21.76 -2.47
N ASP A 57 18.52 -22.49 -2.81
CA ASP A 57 17.57 -23.04 -1.85
C ASP A 57 18.32 -23.92 -0.85
N THR A 58 18.91 -23.30 0.17
CA THR A 58 19.22 -23.98 1.42
C THR A 58 17.94 -24.00 2.22
N GLN A 59 17.13 -25.03 1.97
CA GLN A 59 16.18 -25.55 2.95
C GLN A 59 17.00 -26.03 4.16
N GLN A 60 17.44 -25.09 4.98
CA GLN A 60 17.98 -25.42 6.29
C GLN A 60 16.77 -25.69 7.17
N TYR A 61 16.37 -26.97 7.20
CA TYR A 61 15.51 -27.51 8.23
C TYR A 61 16.16 -27.18 9.58
N GLY A 62 15.55 -26.26 10.32
CA GLY A 62 15.81 -26.15 11.74
C GLY A 62 15.28 -27.41 12.41
N GLU A 63 16.15 -28.41 12.56
CA GLU A 63 16.01 -29.42 13.61
C GLU A 63 16.08 -28.67 14.96
N TYR A 64 14.92 -28.21 15.41
CA TYR A 64 14.75 -27.92 16.83
C TYR A 64 14.67 -29.26 17.54
N ASN A 65 15.81 -29.67 18.11
CA ASN A 65 15.85 -30.63 19.19
C ASN A 65 14.84 -30.18 20.25
N MET A 66 13.81 -31.00 20.48
CA MET A 66 13.00 -30.87 21.68
C MET A 66 13.93 -31.20 22.84
N SER A 67 14.22 -30.22 23.68
CA SER A 67 14.85 -30.46 24.99
C SER A 67 14.04 -31.54 25.71
N ASP A 68 14.68 -32.61 26.16
CA ASP A 68 14.04 -33.67 26.95
C ASP A 68 13.36 -33.11 28.23
N GLU A 69 13.83 -31.95 28.71
CA GLU A 69 13.26 -31.13 29.80
C GLU A 69 11.80 -30.71 29.54
N ASP A 70 11.45 -30.29 28.31
CA ASP A 70 10.08 -29.83 27.98
C ASP A 70 9.05 -30.97 27.99
N CYS A 71 9.50 -32.24 28.00
CA CYS A 71 8.64 -33.41 28.02
C CYS A 71 8.26 -33.80 29.46
N ALA A 72 9.21 -33.71 30.39
CA ALA A 72 9.03 -34.06 31.79
C ALA A 72 7.92 -33.23 32.46
N ASP A 73 8.01 -31.90 32.37
CA ASP A 73 7.02 -30.97 32.95
C ASP A 73 5.59 -31.23 32.43
N LYS A 74 5.43 -31.55 31.14
CA LYS A 74 4.12 -31.86 30.56
C LYS A 74 3.53 -33.16 31.10
N THR A 75 4.37 -34.15 31.37
CA THR A 75 3.92 -35.42 31.94
C THR A 75 3.49 -35.28 33.40
N GLU A 76 4.14 -34.40 34.16
CA GLU A 76 3.77 -34.07 35.54
C GLU A 76 2.44 -33.32 35.60
N ILE A 77 2.30 -32.25 34.80
CA ILE A 77 1.05 -31.50 34.66
C ILE A 77 -0.11 -32.43 34.29
N ARG A 78 0.11 -33.41 33.40
CA ARG A 78 -0.93 -34.37 33.02
C ARG A 78 -1.33 -35.31 34.16
N LYS A 79 -0.39 -35.73 35.01
CA LYS A 79 -0.66 -36.54 36.21
C LYS A 79 -1.46 -35.72 37.23
N GLU A 80 -1.08 -34.48 37.48
CA GLU A 80 -1.82 -33.57 38.36
C GLU A 80 -3.25 -33.32 37.87
N LEU A 81 -3.42 -33.01 36.58
CA LEU A 81 -4.75 -32.83 35.98
C LEU A 81 -5.58 -34.11 36.01
N SER A 82 -4.96 -35.30 35.93
CA SER A 82 -5.70 -36.58 36.01
C SER A 82 -6.24 -36.89 37.40
N SER A 83 -5.71 -36.23 38.44
CA SER A 83 -6.14 -36.38 39.83
C SER A 83 -7.35 -35.51 40.19
N LEU A 84 -7.63 -34.48 39.40
CA LEU A 84 -8.74 -33.55 39.61
C LEU A 84 -10.07 -34.12 39.12
N SER A 85 -11.17 -33.73 39.78
CA SER A 85 -12.51 -34.12 39.36
C SER A 85 -12.92 -33.43 38.05
N PHE A 86 -13.89 -34.01 37.35
CA PHE A 86 -14.35 -33.46 36.06
C PHE A 86 -14.88 -32.02 36.17
N GLU A 87 -15.55 -31.68 37.27
CA GLU A 87 -16.06 -30.33 37.51
C GLU A 87 -14.92 -29.31 37.64
N GLU A 88 -13.86 -29.68 38.35
CA GLU A 88 -12.66 -28.84 38.51
C GLU A 88 -11.92 -28.66 37.19
N LEU A 89 -11.81 -29.72 36.37
CA LEU A 89 -11.23 -29.63 35.03
C LEU A 89 -12.04 -28.71 34.11
N GLN A 90 -13.37 -28.71 34.24
CA GLN A 90 -14.22 -27.83 33.46
C GLN A 90 -14.09 -26.37 33.89
N LYS A 91 -14.07 -26.09 35.20
CA LYS A 91 -13.81 -24.73 35.73
C LYS A 91 -12.43 -24.23 35.29
N LEU A 92 -11.40 -25.07 35.39
CA LEU A 92 -10.04 -24.74 34.97
C LEU A 92 -9.95 -24.45 33.47
N LYS A 93 -10.69 -25.21 32.64
CA LYS A 93 -10.78 -24.96 31.19
C LYS A 93 -11.51 -23.65 30.86
N GLU A 94 -12.50 -23.26 31.66
CA GLU A 94 -13.23 -21.99 31.52
C GLU A 94 -12.36 -20.79 31.94
N GLU A 95 -11.60 -20.92 33.04
CA GLU A 95 -10.70 -19.87 33.55
C GLU A 95 -9.44 -19.68 32.69
N MET A 96 -8.73 -20.76 32.38
CA MET A 96 -7.49 -20.73 31.59
C MET A 96 -7.75 -20.60 30.08
N GLY A 97 -8.98 -20.89 29.66
CA GLY A 97 -9.41 -20.87 28.27
C GLY A 97 -9.04 -22.13 27.48
N THR A 98 -9.90 -22.50 26.54
CA THR A 98 -9.83 -23.77 25.80
C THR A 98 -8.52 -23.98 25.03
N LYS A 99 -7.88 -22.91 24.53
CA LYS A 99 -6.63 -23.00 23.76
C LYS A 99 -5.43 -23.34 24.62
N LEU A 100 -5.25 -22.65 25.75
CA LEU A 100 -4.11 -22.89 26.66
C LEU A 100 -4.24 -24.25 27.35
N TYR A 101 -5.46 -24.61 27.78
CA TYR A 101 -5.74 -25.94 28.33
C TYR A 101 -5.40 -27.06 27.33
N ASN A 102 -5.88 -26.95 26.09
CA ASN A 102 -5.60 -27.96 25.06
C ASN A 102 -4.11 -28.01 24.68
N GLU A 103 -3.41 -26.88 24.70
CA GLU A 103 -1.98 -26.84 24.43
C GLU A 103 -1.15 -27.47 25.56
N ALA A 104 -1.53 -27.27 26.82
CA ALA A 104 -0.89 -27.93 27.96
C ALA A 104 -1.15 -29.44 27.97
N PHE A 105 -2.38 -29.87 27.67
CA PHE A 105 -2.78 -31.28 27.74
C PHE A 105 -2.39 -32.12 26.51
N TYR A 106 -2.60 -31.58 25.30
CA TYR A 106 -2.34 -32.28 24.02
C TYR A 106 -1.07 -31.80 23.32
N GLY A 107 -0.43 -30.73 23.81
CA GLY A 107 0.70 -30.10 23.13
C GLY A 107 0.30 -29.18 21.99
N LYS A 108 1.26 -28.40 21.46
CA LYS A 108 1.08 -27.63 20.23
C LYS A 108 0.86 -28.58 19.05
N THR A 109 -0.35 -28.59 18.49
CA THR A 109 -0.67 -29.36 17.28
C THR A 109 0.02 -28.73 16.07
N ARG A 110 1.23 -29.18 15.76
CA ARG A 110 1.88 -28.84 14.49
C ARG A 110 1.15 -29.62 13.39
N HIS A 111 0.44 -28.93 12.50
CA HIS A 111 -0.03 -29.54 11.26
C HIS A 111 1.19 -29.91 10.42
N ARG A 112 1.71 -31.13 10.61
CA ARG A 112 2.71 -31.71 9.71
C ARG A 112 2.03 -31.85 8.35
N ARG A 113 2.52 -31.10 7.36
CA ARG A 113 2.14 -31.32 5.97
C ARG A 113 2.61 -32.74 5.63
N LYS A 114 1.67 -33.68 5.47
CA LYS A 114 1.99 -35.00 4.93
C LYS A 114 2.53 -34.76 3.53
N ASP A 115 3.81 -35.09 3.35
CA ASP A 115 4.42 -35.04 2.03
C ASP A 115 4.19 -36.38 1.35
N PHE A 116 3.25 -36.38 0.41
CA PHE A 116 2.93 -37.55 -0.40
C PHE A 116 4.04 -37.72 -1.44
N HIS A 117 5.06 -38.50 -1.09
CA HIS A 117 6.14 -38.87 -1.99
C HIS A 117 5.68 -39.97 -2.94
N ARG A 118 6.31 -40.06 -4.12
CA ARG A 118 6.14 -41.22 -5.01
C ARG A 118 7.10 -42.31 -4.55
N GLU A 119 6.62 -43.55 -4.44
CA GLU A 119 7.46 -44.70 -4.10
C GLU A 119 8.47 -45.04 -5.22
N ASN A 120 8.10 -44.82 -6.49
CA ASN A 120 8.96 -44.98 -7.66
C ASN A 120 8.71 -43.83 -8.65
N LYS A 121 9.73 -43.48 -9.47
CA LYS A 121 9.68 -42.42 -10.48
C LYS A 121 8.56 -42.62 -11.50
N ASN A 122 8.19 -43.88 -11.78
CA ASN A 122 7.16 -44.24 -12.75
C ASN A 122 5.73 -44.33 -12.16
N ARG A 123 5.53 -44.00 -10.87
CA ARG A 123 4.20 -43.97 -10.22
C ARG A 123 3.66 -42.53 -10.17
N PRO A 124 2.36 -42.27 -10.43
CA PRO A 124 1.77 -40.95 -10.22
C PRO A 124 1.90 -40.47 -8.76
N ARG A 125 1.95 -39.13 -8.56
CA ARG A 125 2.01 -38.55 -7.19
C ARG A 125 0.60 -38.46 -6.64
N GLU A 126 0.41 -38.90 -5.40
CA GLU A 126 -0.83 -38.61 -4.67
C GLU A 126 -0.85 -37.12 -4.26
N ILE A 127 -1.98 -36.46 -4.47
CA ILE A 127 -2.19 -35.04 -4.12
C ILE A 127 -3.48 -34.96 -3.30
N SER A 128 -3.47 -34.15 -2.23
CA SER A 128 -4.68 -33.93 -1.44
C SER A 128 -5.75 -33.22 -2.27
N SER A 129 -6.98 -33.71 -2.24
CA SER A 129 -8.16 -33.09 -2.87
C SER A 129 -8.46 -31.67 -2.41
N LYS A 130 -7.88 -31.24 -1.28
CA LYS A 130 -7.98 -29.87 -0.76
C LYS A 130 -7.06 -28.88 -1.48
N LYS A 131 -6.12 -29.36 -2.30
CA LYS A 131 -5.29 -28.48 -3.13
C LYS A 131 -6.08 -28.13 -4.40
N PRO A 132 -6.35 -26.84 -4.66
CA PRO A 132 -6.99 -26.44 -5.91
C PRO A 132 -6.09 -26.85 -7.09
N ALA A 133 -6.70 -27.22 -8.22
CA ALA A 133 -5.96 -27.50 -9.45
C ALA A 133 -5.15 -26.26 -9.85
N GLN A 134 -3.89 -26.46 -10.27
CA GLN A 134 -3.12 -25.37 -10.86
C GLN A 134 -3.73 -25.04 -12.22
N GLU A 135 -4.09 -23.77 -12.41
CA GLU A 135 -4.46 -23.25 -13.72
C GLU A 135 -3.23 -23.33 -14.61
N LEU A 136 -3.33 -24.08 -15.71
CA LEU A 136 -2.26 -24.14 -16.71
C LEU A 136 -2.18 -22.76 -17.36
N GLU A 137 -1.21 -21.95 -16.93
CA GLU A 137 -0.80 -20.74 -17.66
C GLU A 137 -0.45 -21.19 -19.08
N SER A 138 -1.25 -20.79 -20.07
CA SER A 138 -0.98 -21.03 -21.48
C SER A 138 0.37 -20.43 -21.80
N SER A 139 1.37 -21.31 -21.85
CA SER A 139 2.77 -20.94 -22.08
C SER A 139 2.90 -20.37 -23.50
N ASP A 140 3.58 -19.23 -23.59
CA ASP A 140 4.10 -18.63 -24.82
C ASP A 140 3.08 -18.10 -25.84
N ILE A 141 2.15 -17.25 -25.39
CA ILE A 141 1.69 -16.19 -26.30
C ILE A 141 2.84 -15.17 -26.34
N GLU A 142 3.73 -15.25 -27.33
CA GLU A 142 4.61 -14.12 -27.64
C GLU A 142 3.72 -12.87 -27.69
N PRO A 143 4.08 -11.77 -27.00
CA PRO A 143 3.26 -10.58 -27.02
C PRO A 143 3.17 -10.14 -28.48
N THR A 144 2.02 -10.43 -29.11
CA THR A 144 1.78 -10.03 -30.49
C THR A 144 2.11 -8.55 -30.57
N LYS A 145 2.98 -8.17 -31.51
CA LYS A 145 3.32 -6.76 -31.74
C LYS A 145 2.05 -6.07 -32.21
N LEU A 146 1.22 -5.66 -31.26
CA LEU A 146 0.00 -4.93 -31.55
C LEU A 146 0.43 -3.71 -32.35
N ARG A 147 -0.16 -3.52 -33.53
CA ARG A 147 0.02 -2.31 -34.32
C ARG A 147 -0.68 -1.18 -33.57
N VAL A 148 0.01 -0.62 -32.57
CA VAL A 148 -0.49 0.50 -31.78
C VAL A 148 -0.40 1.75 -32.65
N ASP A 149 -1.45 2.55 -32.63
CA ASP A 149 -1.44 3.88 -33.26
C ASP A 149 -0.22 4.66 -32.75
N PRO A 150 0.62 5.23 -33.64
CA PRO A 150 1.89 5.86 -33.29
C PRO A 150 1.72 7.00 -32.27
N ARG A 151 0.53 7.61 -32.17
CA ARG A 151 0.21 8.61 -31.14
C ARG A 151 0.25 8.06 -29.72
N PHE A 152 0.06 6.75 -29.57
CA PHE A 152 0.07 6.03 -28.29
C PHE A 152 1.27 5.08 -28.17
N GLY A 153 2.24 5.16 -29.09
CA GLY A 153 3.49 4.41 -29.03
C GLY A 153 4.54 5.12 -28.16
N GLY A 154 5.59 4.41 -27.76
CA GLY A 154 6.67 4.97 -26.92
C GLY A 154 7.42 6.18 -27.53
N LEU A 155 7.24 6.45 -28.82
CA LEU A 155 7.81 7.60 -29.52
C LEU A 155 7.08 8.93 -29.23
N SER A 156 5.85 8.90 -28.69
CA SER A 156 5.03 10.10 -28.45
C SER A 156 5.46 10.94 -27.24
N GLY A 157 6.54 10.56 -26.55
CA GLY A 157 7.07 11.25 -25.37
C GLY A 157 6.25 11.02 -24.09
N SER A 158 6.75 11.58 -22.97
CA SER A 158 6.11 11.46 -21.65
C SER A 158 5.01 12.51 -21.45
N PHE A 159 3.92 12.11 -20.77
CA PHE A 159 2.81 13.01 -20.46
C PHE A 159 3.24 14.07 -19.43
N LYS A 160 3.29 15.34 -19.88
CA LYS A 160 3.59 16.50 -19.03
C LYS A 160 2.29 17.08 -18.45
N CYS A 161 1.94 16.67 -17.23
CA CYS A 161 0.70 17.08 -16.55
C CYS A 161 0.52 18.61 -16.48
N HIS A 162 1.58 19.36 -16.16
CA HIS A 162 1.52 20.82 -16.02
C HIS A 162 1.26 21.54 -17.34
N SER A 163 2.00 21.16 -18.40
CA SER A 163 1.80 21.71 -19.75
C SER A 163 0.39 21.38 -20.26
N PHE A 164 -0.09 20.16 -20.02
CA PHE A 164 -1.45 19.77 -20.35
C PHE A 164 -2.49 20.64 -19.61
N ALA A 165 -2.34 20.79 -18.29
CA ALA A 165 -3.27 21.59 -17.49
C ALA A 165 -3.33 23.05 -17.95
N ARG A 166 -2.18 23.63 -18.34
CA ARG A 166 -2.10 24.99 -18.89
C ARG A 166 -2.75 25.09 -20.27
N ASN A 167 -2.34 24.23 -21.19
CA ASN A 167 -2.80 24.28 -22.59
C ASN A 167 -4.30 23.97 -22.72
N TYR A 168 -4.83 23.13 -21.83
CA TYR A 168 -6.23 22.72 -21.80
C TYR A 168 -7.03 23.34 -20.65
N ALA A 169 -6.60 24.50 -20.13
CA ALA A 169 -7.31 25.20 -19.06
C ALA A 169 -8.77 25.54 -19.43
N PHE A 170 -9.02 25.81 -20.72
CA PHE A 170 -10.34 26.13 -21.29
C PHE A 170 -11.36 24.99 -21.13
N LEU A 171 -10.92 23.74 -20.98
CA LEU A 171 -11.83 22.60 -20.74
C LEU A 171 -12.68 22.82 -19.49
N SER A 172 -12.14 23.50 -18.47
CA SER A 172 -12.88 23.80 -17.24
C SER A 172 -14.10 24.70 -17.48
N GLU A 173 -14.04 25.59 -18.48
CA GLU A 173 -15.15 26.46 -18.85
C GLU A 173 -16.18 25.72 -19.69
N ILE A 174 -15.73 24.81 -20.56
CA ILE A 174 -16.61 23.91 -21.31
C ILE A 174 -17.39 23.02 -20.36
N GLU A 175 -16.71 22.36 -19.42
CA GLU A 175 -17.34 21.48 -18.42
C GLU A 175 -18.41 22.22 -17.59
N LYS A 176 -18.16 23.49 -17.23
CA LYS A 176 -19.16 24.33 -16.53
C LYS A 176 -20.38 24.62 -17.41
N ARG A 177 -20.18 24.91 -18.70
CA ARG A 177 -21.26 25.12 -19.66
C ARG A 177 -22.09 23.85 -19.82
N GLU A 178 -21.44 22.71 -20.02
CA GLU A 178 -22.10 21.40 -20.13
C GLU A 178 -22.95 21.07 -18.90
N LEU A 179 -22.45 21.33 -17.70
CA LEU A 179 -23.23 21.17 -16.47
C LEU A 179 -24.49 22.04 -16.44
N ASN A 180 -24.38 23.29 -16.90
CA ASN A 180 -25.52 24.20 -16.96
C ASN A 180 -26.54 23.74 -18.01
N ASP A 181 -26.07 23.25 -19.15
CA ASP A 181 -26.93 22.76 -20.22
C ASP A 181 -27.62 21.46 -19.82
N LEU A 182 -26.95 20.54 -19.11
CA LEU A 182 -27.58 19.37 -18.52
C LEU A 182 -28.67 19.76 -17.52
N LYS A 183 -28.43 20.75 -16.66
CA LYS A 183 -29.46 21.26 -15.73
C LYS A 183 -30.66 21.85 -16.47
N LYS A 184 -30.44 22.59 -17.56
CA LYS A 184 -31.53 23.11 -18.41
C LYS A 184 -32.32 21.98 -19.06
N LYS A 185 -31.64 20.99 -19.64
CA LYS A 185 -32.27 19.82 -20.27
C LYS A 185 -33.11 19.02 -19.28
N ILE A 186 -32.65 18.85 -18.04
CA ILE A 186 -33.43 18.18 -16.98
C ILE A 186 -34.72 18.95 -16.67
N LYS A 187 -34.66 20.29 -16.65
CA LYS A 187 -35.83 21.15 -16.41
C LYS A 187 -36.82 21.13 -17.57
N SER A 188 -36.33 21.06 -18.80
CA SER A 188 -37.17 21.09 -20.01
C SER A 188 -37.71 19.74 -20.43
N ALA A 189 -37.05 18.63 -20.07
CA ALA A 189 -37.52 17.29 -20.38
C ALA A 189 -38.90 17.07 -19.76
N SER A 190 -39.80 16.39 -20.48
CA SER A 190 -41.08 15.96 -19.92
C SER A 190 -40.96 14.52 -19.41
N ASP A 191 -40.47 13.64 -20.28
CA ASP A 191 -40.43 12.20 -20.05
C ASP A 191 -39.62 11.81 -18.80
N PRO A 192 -40.14 10.90 -17.97
CA PRO A 192 -39.49 10.52 -16.72
C PRO A 192 -38.21 9.70 -16.94
N GLU A 193 -38.13 8.91 -18.02
CA GLU A 193 -36.93 8.10 -18.32
C GLU A 193 -35.77 8.97 -18.78
N THR A 194 -36.01 9.88 -19.73
CA THR A 194 -34.99 10.82 -20.21
C THR A 194 -34.51 11.73 -19.07
N LYS A 195 -35.40 12.18 -18.18
CA LYS A 195 -35.02 12.89 -16.94
C LYS A 195 -34.11 12.06 -16.04
N LYS A 196 -34.39 10.76 -15.85
CA LYS A 196 -33.54 9.87 -15.04
C LYS A 196 -32.16 9.68 -15.68
N GLU A 197 -32.07 9.56 -17.00
CA GLU A 197 -30.80 9.44 -17.71
C GLU A 197 -29.98 10.72 -17.61
N LEU A 198 -30.60 11.88 -17.83
CA LEU A 198 -29.95 13.18 -17.72
C LEU A 198 -29.47 13.47 -16.29
N THR A 199 -30.24 13.09 -15.26
CA THR A 199 -29.81 13.24 -13.86
C THR A 199 -28.64 12.31 -13.53
N ARG A 200 -28.65 11.05 -13.99
CA ARG A 200 -27.50 10.14 -13.87
C ARG A 200 -26.24 10.71 -14.53
N LEU A 201 -26.38 11.28 -15.72
CA LEU A 201 -25.26 11.92 -16.42
C LEU A 201 -24.73 13.12 -15.64
N LEU A 202 -25.61 13.99 -15.15
CA LEU A 202 -25.26 15.14 -14.31
C LEU A 202 -24.47 14.71 -13.06
N ASP A 203 -24.97 13.68 -12.36
CA ASP A 203 -24.32 13.15 -11.16
C ASP A 203 -22.93 12.58 -11.48
N SER A 204 -22.79 11.87 -12.60
CA SER A 204 -21.51 11.32 -13.07
C SER A 204 -20.48 12.44 -13.30
N VAL A 205 -20.87 13.49 -14.02
CA VAL A 205 -19.98 14.64 -14.30
C VAL A 205 -19.63 15.37 -13.00
N GLN A 206 -20.60 15.62 -12.11
CA GLN A 206 -20.34 16.25 -10.81
C GLN A 206 -19.41 15.42 -9.92
N ASN A 207 -19.56 14.10 -9.92
CA ASN A 207 -18.69 13.19 -9.19
C ASN A 207 -17.27 13.20 -9.75
N LYS A 208 -17.11 13.21 -11.08
CA LYS A 208 -15.81 13.34 -11.75
C LYS A 208 -15.11 14.64 -11.35
N LEU A 209 -15.81 15.78 -11.43
CA LEU A 209 -15.26 17.09 -11.05
C LEU A 209 -14.89 17.15 -9.57
N SER A 210 -15.76 16.64 -8.70
CA SER A 210 -15.49 16.58 -7.25
C SER A 210 -14.27 15.72 -6.92
N ALA A 211 -14.08 14.61 -7.64
CA ALA A 211 -12.91 13.75 -7.50
C ALA A 211 -11.63 14.45 -7.97
N GLN A 212 -11.68 15.14 -9.11
CA GLN A 212 -10.56 15.93 -9.62
C GLN A 212 -10.19 17.07 -8.66
N GLN A 213 -11.18 17.78 -8.11
CA GLN A 213 -10.95 18.85 -7.15
C GLN A 213 -10.26 18.34 -5.87
N LYS A 214 -10.67 17.17 -5.35
CA LYS A 214 -10.00 16.53 -4.22
C LYS A 214 -8.54 16.19 -4.51
N LYS A 215 -8.27 15.58 -5.67
CA LYS A 215 -6.89 15.29 -6.11
C LYS A 215 -6.05 16.56 -6.19
N ARG A 216 -6.56 17.61 -6.82
CA ARG A 216 -5.88 18.92 -6.89
C ARG A 216 -5.61 19.49 -5.50
N GLN A 217 -6.55 19.37 -4.57
CA GLN A 217 -6.35 19.86 -3.20
C GLN A 217 -5.27 19.07 -2.46
N GLU A 218 -5.23 17.74 -2.62
CA GLU A 218 -4.17 16.89 -2.09
C GLU A 218 -2.80 17.23 -2.68
N GLU A 219 -2.71 17.42 -4.00
CA GLU A 219 -1.50 17.87 -4.68
C GLU A 219 -1.03 19.24 -4.17
N MET A 220 -1.94 20.20 -4.03
CA MET A 220 -1.63 21.52 -3.48
C MET A 220 -1.12 21.45 -2.04
N ASN A 221 -1.69 20.56 -1.21
CA ASN A 221 -1.21 20.35 0.15
C ASN A 221 0.22 19.77 0.15
N HIS A 222 0.50 18.80 -0.72
CA HIS A 222 1.85 18.26 -0.86
C HIS A 222 2.87 19.29 -1.37
N ILE A 223 2.46 20.16 -2.30
CA ILE A 223 3.31 21.26 -2.77
C ILE A 223 3.62 22.21 -1.61
N LYS A 224 2.62 22.58 -0.80
CA LYS A 224 2.81 23.44 0.38
C LYS A 224 3.76 22.80 1.40
N GLU A 225 3.54 21.54 1.75
CA GLU A 225 4.41 20.78 2.66
C GLU A 225 5.86 20.77 2.15
N ARG A 226 6.06 20.54 0.85
CA ARG A 226 7.38 20.57 0.23
C ARG A 226 8.00 21.96 0.30
N GLN A 227 7.23 23.02 0.03
CA GLN A 227 7.71 24.40 0.12
C GLN A 227 8.14 24.75 1.55
N GLU A 228 7.36 24.35 2.55
CA GLU A 228 7.72 24.54 3.97
C GLU A 228 9.02 23.81 4.32
N GLN A 229 9.21 22.57 3.87
CA GLN A 229 10.44 21.82 4.06
C GLN A 229 11.64 22.53 3.41
N VAL A 230 11.50 23.01 2.18
CA VAL A 230 12.54 23.78 1.49
C VAL A 230 12.87 25.05 2.27
N ASN A 231 11.87 25.79 2.75
CA ASN A 231 12.08 27.00 3.54
C ASN A 231 12.82 26.71 4.86
N THR A 232 12.52 25.61 5.54
CA THR A 232 13.26 25.20 6.75
C THR A 232 14.71 24.87 6.47
N LEU A 233 14.98 24.18 5.35
CA LEU A 233 16.34 23.89 4.89
C LEU A 233 17.10 25.17 4.56
N LEU A 234 16.46 26.12 3.86
CA LEU A 234 17.05 27.43 3.55
C LEU A 234 17.40 28.22 4.82
N ALA A 235 16.59 28.07 5.87
CA ALA A 235 16.87 28.65 7.18
C ALA A 235 17.96 27.90 7.98
N GLY A 236 18.56 26.84 7.41
CA GLY A 236 19.60 26.04 8.05
C GLY A 236 19.09 25.06 9.11
N LYS A 237 17.77 24.84 9.20
CA LYS A 237 17.15 23.90 10.14
C LYS A 237 16.83 22.58 9.43
N GLN A 238 16.85 21.48 10.17
CA GLN A 238 16.45 20.18 9.63
C GLN A 238 14.92 20.13 9.43
N PRO A 239 14.41 19.77 8.24
CA PRO A 239 12.98 19.66 7.98
C PRO A 239 12.37 18.52 8.81
N PHE A 240 11.21 18.79 9.40
CA PHE A 240 10.46 17.80 10.17
C PHE A 240 9.46 17.06 9.28
N PHE A 241 9.53 15.73 9.29
CA PHE A 241 8.59 14.87 8.58
C PHE A 241 7.63 14.21 9.56
N LYS A 242 6.34 14.54 9.44
CA LYS A 242 5.29 13.94 10.26
C LYS A 242 5.20 12.44 10.04
N LYS A 243 4.93 11.67 11.10
CA LYS A 243 4.70 10.23 10.96
C LYS A 243 3.38 9.98 10.23
N LYS A 244 3.25 8.85 9.53
CA LYS A 244 2.00 8.45 8.85
C LYS A 244 0.79 8.38 9.80
N SER A 245 1.02 7.97 11.05
CA SER A 245 -0.02 7.96 12.10
C SER A 245 -0.49 9.36 12.50
N GLU A 246 0.37 10.36 12.45
CA GLU A 246 0.03 11.76 12.73
C GLU A 246 -0.72 12.37 11.54
N GLN A 247 -0.23 12.18 10.32
CA GLN A 247 -0.90 12.62 9.09
C GLN A 247 -2.34 12.09 8.99
N THR A 248 -2.55 10.81 9.35
CA THR A 248 -3.89 10.22 9.36
C THR A 248 -4.80 10.83 10.44
N LYS A 249 -4.29 11.14 11.64
CA LYS A 249 -5.03 11.87 12.67
C LYS A 249 -5.41 13.27 12.21
N GLU A 250 -4.47 14.01 11.62
CA GLU A 250 -4.71 15.35 11.06
C GLU A 250 -5.79 15.31 9.97
N HIS A 251 -5.67 14.39 9.02
CA HIS A 251 -6.68 14.19 7.98
C HIS A 251 -8.07 13.84 8.58
N LEU A 252 -8.13 13.02 9.64
CA LEU A 252 -9.39 12.70 10.32
C LEU A 252 -10.00 13.92 11.03
N VAL A 253 -9.19 14.74 11.69
CA VAL A 253 -9.62 15.98 12.36
C VAL A 253 -10.14 16.99 11.32
N ASN A 254 -9.41 17.20 10.24
CA ASN A 254 -9.80 18.08 9.14
C ASN A 254 -11.13 17.64 8.54
N LYS A 255 -11.25 16.34 8.21
CA LYS A 255 -12.48 15.76 7.68
C LYS A 255 -13.67 15.88 8.65
N TYR A 256 -13.43 15.71 9.94
CA TYR A 256 -14.47 15.92 10.96
C TYR A 256 -14.94 17.38 10.98
N SER A 257 -14.01 18.33 10.96
CA SER A 257 -14.32 19.75 10.95
C SER A 257 -15.12 20.16 9.70
N GLU A 258 -14.74 19.66 8.53
CA GLU A 258 -15.45 19.88 7.26
C GLU A 258 -16.88 19.34 7.32
N LEU A 259 -17.05 18.10 7.81
CA LEU A 259 -18.36 17.47 7.94
C LEU A 259 -19.25 18.16 8.97
N LYS A 260 -18.66 18.70 10.04
CA LYS A 260 -19.36 19.50 11.06
C LYS A 260 -19.85 20.81 10.45
N LYS A 261 -18.98 21.54 9.73
CA LYS A 261 -19.32 22.77 9.00
C LYS A 261 -20.41 22.54 7.95
N SER A 262 -20.35 21.41 7.23
CA SER A 262 -21.32 21.11 6.19
C SER A 262 -22.64 20.52 6.71
N GLY A 263 -22.80 20.29 8.02
CA GLY A 263 -23.97 19.63 8.61
C GLY A 263 -24.15 18.15 8.23
N LYS A 264 -23.13 17.50 7.64
CA LYS A 264 -23.23 16.10 7.13
C LYS A 264 -22.65 15.07 8.10
N LEU A 265 -22.20 15.52 9.28
CA LEU A 265 -21.49 14.72 10.27
C LEU A 265 -22.31 13.52 10.77
N GLU A 266 -23.56 13.74 11.21
CA GLU A 266 -24.42 12.68 11.74
C GLU A 266 -24.69 11.59 10.70
N ASN A 267 -25.01 12.00 9.48
CA ASN A 267 -25.21 11.11 8.35
C ASN A 267 -23.96 10.28 8.05
N TYR A 268 -22.77 10.88 8.12
CA TYR A 268 -21.51 10.18 7.96
C TYR A 268 -21.27 9.16 9.07
N ILE A 269 -21.48 9.55 10.34
CA ILE A 269 -21.33 8.65 11.50
C ILE A 269 -22.32 7.48 11.39
N ARG A 270 -23.59 7.73 11.07
CA ARG A 270 -24.61 6.70 10.84
C ARG A 270 -24.17 5.70 9.76
N LYS A 271 -23.72 6.18 8.60
CA LYS A 271 -23.20 5.32 7.51
C LYS A 271 -21.95 4.55 7.94
N LYS A 272 -21.04 5.17 8.70
CA LYS A 272 -19.83 4.51 9.21
C LYS A 272 -20.17 3.40 10.21
N ARG A 273 -21.07 3.65 11.16
CA ARG A 273 -21.59 2.65 12.12
C ARG A 273 -22.21 1.46 11.38
N LYS A 274 -23.11 1.71 10.42
CA LYS A 274 -23.72 0.66 9.59
C LYS A 274 -22.68 -0.21 8.87
N ARG A 275 -21.68 0.41 8.21
CA ARG A 275 -20.60 -0.31 7.52
C ARG A 275 -19.74 -1.14 8.48
N LEU A 276 -19.42 -0.61 9.67
CA LEU A 276 -18.66 -1.33 10.68
C LEU A 276 -19.43 -2.54 11.21
N ALA A 277 -20.71 -2.39 11.52
CA ALA A 277 -21.57 -3.48 11.95
C ALA A 277 -21.66 -4.59 10.88
N SER A 278 -21.84 -4.23 9.60
CA SER A 278 -21.83 -5.22 8.51
C SER A 278 -20.48 -5.94 8.38
N LYS A 279 -19.35 -5.24 8.57
CA LYS A 279 -18.02 -5.87 8.56
C LYS A 279 -17.82 -6.82 9.73
N GLN A 280 -18.28 -6.45 10.93
CA GLN A 280 -18.23 -7.31 12.11
C GLN A 280 -19.06 -8.58 11.88
N LYS A 281 -20.30 -8.46 11.41
CA LYS A 281 -21.15 -9.62 11.07
C LYS A 281 -20.46 -10.58 10.09
N LYS A 282 -19.85 -10.04 9.02
CA LYS A 282 -19.08 -10.87 8.08
C LYS A 282 -17.89 -11.56 8.75
N LYS A 283 -17.14 -10.85 9.58
CA LYS A 283 -15.98 -11.41 10.30
C LYS A 283 -16.39 -12.54 11.24
N PHE A 284 -17.51 -12.39 11.96
CA PHE A 284 -18.05 -13.44 12.83
C PHE A 284 -18.53 -14.66 12.03
N LEU A 285 -19.10 -14.46 10.84
CA LEU A 285 -19.57 -15.58 10.00
C LEU A 285 -18.41 -16.37 9.35
N THR A 286 -17.23 -15.76 9.23
CA THR A 286 -16.02 -16.38 8.66
C THR A 286 -15.11 -17.02 9.70
N GLN A 287 -15.43 -16.90 10.99
CA GLN A 287 -14.70 -17.49 12.11
C GLN A 287 -15.42 -18.75 12.60
#